data_AF-A0A146K6A2-F1
#
_entry.id   AF-A0A146K6A2-F1
#
_cell.length_a   1.000
_cell.length_b   1.000
_cell.length_c   1.000
_cell.angle_alpha   90.00
_cell.angle_beta   90.00
_cell.angle_gamma   90.00
#
_symmetry.space_group_name_H-M   'P 1'
#
loop_
_entity.id
_entity.type
_entity.pdbx_description
1 polymer ?
#
loop_
_entity_poly.entity_id
_entity_poly.type
_entity_poly.pdbx_seq_one_letter_code
_entity_poly.pdbx_strand_id
1 'polypeptide(L)'
;WTTEEICLLMTQVEQQLSLKRSRICWIAVSKLIQTKTPRQCYDQYIHIRKKQTSRKDYTQTQELPNIQKKNDDETTKLLNQLFDFV
;
A
#
# COMPACT_ATOMS: atom_id res chain seq x y z
N TRP A 1 -17.88 4.21 -8.38
CA TRP A 1 -16.76 3.80 -7.54
C TRP A 1 -16.64 4.79 -6.42
N THR A 2 -17.36 4.52 -5.34
CA THR A 2 -17.15 5.21 -4.06
C THR A 2 -15.88 4.69 -3.41
N THR A 3 -15.37 5.41 -2.41
CA THR A 3 -14.20 4.97 -1.64
C THR A 3 -14.45 3.61 -0.98
N GLU A 4 -15.66 3.38 -0.47
CA GLU A 4 -16.07 2.10 0.12
C GLU A 4 -16.08 0.96 -0.90
N GLU A 5 -16.67 1.18 -2.09
CA GLU A 5 -16.69 0.17 -3.17
C GLU A 5 -15.26 -0.20 -3.61
N ILE A 6 -14.37 0.78 -3.68
CA ILE A 6 -12.95 0.55 -4.04
C ILE A 6 -12.23 -0.24 -2.95
N CYS A 7 -12.47 0.11 -1.67
CA CYS A 7 -11.90 -0.60 -0.54
C CYS A 7 -12.32 -2.09 -0.58
N LEU A 8 -13.62 -2.35 -0.72
CA LEU A 8 -14.16 -3.70 -0.82
C LEU A 8 -13.58 -4.47 -2.01
N LEU A 9 -13.48 -3.84 -3.18
CA LEU A 9 -12.87 -4.43 -4.37
C LEU A 9 -11.44 -4.89 -4.09
N MET A 10 -10.61 -4.00 -3.53
CA MET A 10 -9.19 -4.27 -3.30
C MET A 10 -8.98 -5.32 -2.21
N THR A 11 -9.68 -5.22 -1.08
CA THR A 11 -9.61 -6.19 0.02
C THR A 11 -9.99 -7.59 -0.46
N GLN A 12 -11.08 -7.72 -1.20
CA GLN A 12 -11.54 -9.02 -1.69
C GLN A 12 -10.57 -9.63 -2.71
N VAL A 13 -9.97 -8.80 -3.57
CA VAL A 13 -8.96 -9.26 -4.53
C VAL A 13 -7.70 -9.71 -3.81
N GLU A 14 -7.20 -8.95 -2.84
CA GLU A 14 -6.02 -9.30 -2.05
C GLU A 14 -6.23 -10.60 -1.27
N GLN A 15 -7.41 -10.79 -0.67
CA GLN A 15 -7.76 -12.04 -0.01
C GLN A 15 -7.75 -13.24 -0.98
N GLN A 16 -8.25 -13.08 -2.20
CA GLN A 16 -8.22 -14.16 -3.19
C GLN A 16 -6.80 -14.49 -3.66
N LEU A 17 -5.96 -13.47 -3.80
CA LEU A 17 -4.56 -13.65 -4.18
C LEU A 17 -3.74 -14.30 -3.06
N SER A 18 -4.01 -13.95 -1.78
CA SER A 18 -3.30 -14.53 -0.63
C SER A 18 -3.65 -16.01 -0.42
N LEU A 19 -4.86 -16.44 -0.80
CA LEU A 19 -5.30 -17.84 -0.79
C LEU A 19 -4.66 -18.71 -1.88
N LYS A 20 -3.59 -18.25 -2.55
CA LYS A 20 -2.89 -18.92 -3.67
C LYS A 20 -3.81 -19.30 -4.83
N ARG A 21 -4.95 -18.62 -5.00
CA ARG A 21 -5.76 -18.80 -6.21
C ARG A 21 -5.05 -18.13 -7.38
N SER A 22 -4.86 -18.88 -8.45
CA SER A 22 -4.24 -18.36 -9.68
C SER A 22 -5.13 -17.37 -10.43
N ARG A 23 -6.43 -17.34 -10.13
CA ARG A 23 -7.42 -16.51 -10.82
C ARG A 23 -8.42 -15.90 -9.84
N ILE A 24 -8.72 -14.63 -10.05
CA ILE A 24 -9.72 -13.88 -9.28
C ILE A 24 -11.11 -14.23 -9.83
N CYS A 25 -12.02 -14.61 -8.93
CA CYS A 25 -13.42 -14.85 -9.25
C CYS A 25 -14.20 -13.52 -9.19
N TRP A 26 -14.29 -12.83 -10.34
CA TRP A 26 -14.97 -11.54 -10.45
C TRP A 26 -16.48 -11.59 -10.16
N ILE A 27 -17.11 -12.75 -10.36
CA ILE A 27 -18.53 -12.97 -10.02
C ILE A 27 -18.73 -12.91 -8.50
N ALA A 28 -17.80 -13.46 -7.71
CA ALA A 28 -17.87 -13.37 -6.25
C ALA A 28 -17.67 -11.93 -5.78
N VAL A 29 -16.74 -11.20 -6.40
CA VAL A 29 -16.47 -9.79 -6.09
C VAL A 29 -17.68 -8.91 -6.40
N SER A 30 -18.34 -9.09 -7.55
CA SER A 30 -19.52 -8.31 -7.91
C SER A 30 -20.70 -8.56 -6.97
N LYS A 31 -20.88 -9.81 -6.50
CA LYS A 31 -21.92 -10.14 -5.52
C LYS A 31 -21.72 -9.42 -4.17
N LEU A 32 -20.47 -9.19 -3.79
CA LEU A 32 -20.15 -8.46 -2.56
C LEU A 32 -20.43 -6.95 -2.69
N ILE A 33 -20.12 -6.36 -3.85
CA ILE A 33 -20.34 -4.93 -4.10
C ILE A 33 -21.81 -4.62 -4.43
N GLN A 34 -22.54 -5.58 -5.00
CA GLN A 34 -23.96 -5.54 -5.40
C GLN A 34 -24.32 -4.52 -6.48
N THR A 35 -23.70 -3.35 -6.50
CA THR A 35 -23.99 -2.22 -7.40
C THR A 35 -23.19 -2.26 -8.70
N LYS A 36 -22.31 -3.26 -8.89
CA LYS A 36 -21.39 -3.37 -10.02
C LYS A 36 -21.41 -4.77 -10.61
N THR A 37 -21.27 -4.84 -11.93
CA THR A 37 -21.14 -6.10 -12.66
C THR A 37 -19.73 -6.68 -12.53
N PRO A 38 -19.53 -8.00 -12.72
CA PRO A 38 -18.20 -8.62 -12.70
C PRO A 38 -17.21 -7.93 -13.64
N ARG A 39 -17.68 -7.52 -14.82
CA ARG A 39 -16.87 -6.83 -15.82
C ARG A 39 -16.39 -5.47 -15.34
N GLN A 40 -17.28 -4.67 -14.74
CA GLN A 40 -16.92 -3.38 -14.17
C GLN A 40 -15.89 -3.52 -13.04
N CYS A 41 -16.00 -4.55 -12.20
CA CYS A 41 -15.02 -4.82 -11.15
C CYS A 41 -13.63 -5.14 -11.73
N TYR A 42 -13.58 -5.97 -12.78
CA TYR A 42 -12.33 -6.27 -13.49
C TYR A 42 -11.72 -5.00 -14.10
N ASP A 43 -12.50 -4.24 -14.87
CA ASP A 43 -12.02 -3.04 -15.55
C ASP A 43 -11.48 -2.01 -14.54
N GLN A 44 -12.16 -1.83 -13.41
CA GLN A 44 -11.71 -0.94 -12.35
C GLN A 44 -10.41 -1.39 -11.70
N TYR A 45 -10.28 -2.68 -11.40
CA TYR A 45 -9.06 -3.22 -10.83
C TYR A 45 -7.86 -2.99 -11.76
N ILE A 46 -8.02 -3.23 -13.06
CA ILE A 46 -6.98 -2.95 -14.06
C ILE A 46 -6.65 -1.47 -14.11
N HIS A 47 -7.65 -0.59 -14.07
CA HIS A 47 -7.44 0.86 -14.03
C HIS A 47 -6.62 1.30 -12.80
N ILE A 48 -6.95 0.78 -11.61
CA ILE A 48 -6.21 1.06 -10.37
C ILE A 48 -4.76 0.56 -10.47
N ARG A 49 -4.56 -0.67 -10.94
CA ARG A 49 -3.22 -1.26 -11.12
C ARG A 49 -2.36 -0.44 -12.07
N LYS A 50 -2.91 -0.05 -13.22
CA LYS A 50 -2.21 0.81 -14.21
C LYS A 50 -1.85 2.17 -13.60
N LYS A 51 -2.75 2.79 -12.85
CA LYS A 51 -2.47 4.06 -12.17
C LYS A 51 -1.36 3.94 -11.12
N GLN A 52 -1.29 2.82 -10.41
CA GLN A 52 -0.23 2.56 -9.45
C GLN A 52 1.12 2.31 -10.11
N THR A 53 1.16 1.62 -11.27
CA THR A 53 2.42 1.43 -12.01
C THR A 53 2.91 2.75 -12.61
N SER A 54 2.03 3.54 -13.25
CA SER A 54 2.43 4.83 -13.82
C SER A 54 2.88 5.85 -12.77
N ARG A 55 2.39 5.76 -11.53
CA ARG A 55 2.89 6.59 -10.42
C ARG A 55 4.26 6.14 -9.91
N LYS A 56 4.63 4.87 -10.05
CA LYS A 56 5.96 4.38 -9.66
C LYS A 56 7.04 4.86 -10.63
N ASP A 57 6.68 5.05 -11.90
CA ASP A 57 7.62 5.50 -12.93
C ASP A 57 7.90 7.02 -12.87
N TYR A 58 7.15 7.79 -12.08
CA TYR A 58 7.32 9.24 -11.94
C TYR A 58 8.06 9.67 -10.66
N THR A 59 8.48 8.73 -9.81
CA THR A 59 9.19 9.03 -8.56
C THR A 59 10.66 8.62 -8.57
N GLN A 60 11.28 8.58 -9.76
CA GLN A 60 12.73 8.55 -9.89
C GLN A 60 13.13 9.83 -10.62
N THR A 61 13.71 10.79 -9.89
CA THR A 61 14.08 12.17 -10.28
C THR A 61 13.08 13.26 -9.87
N GLN A 62 12.82 13.43 -8.57
CA GLN A 62 12.66 14.75 -7.96
C GLN A 62 13.36 14.78 -6.60
N GLU A 63 14.19 15.80 -6.45
CA GLU A 63 15.21 16.04 -5.44
C GLU A 63 14.67 16.02 -4.00
N LEU A 64 15.44 15.42 -3.09
CA LEU A 64 15.27 15.63 -1.65
C LEU A 64 15.50 17.11 -1.32
N PRO A 65 14.53 17.86 -0.76
CA PRO A 65 14.88 18.96 0.11
C PRO A 65 15.52 18.37 1.37
N ASN A 66 16.84 18.53 1.41
CA ASN A 66 17.73 18.49 2.55
C ASN A 66 17.05 19.09 3.81
N ILE A 67 16.42 18.24 4.62
CA ILE A 67 16.12 18.54 6.02
C ILE A 67 17.27 17.95 6.81
N GLN A 68 18.17 18.84 7.23
CA GLN A 68 19.24 18.57 8.18
C GLN A 68 18.68 17.78 9.38
N LYS A 69 19.11 16.51 9.50
CA LYS A 69 19.10 15.80 10.78
C LYS A 69 20.06 16.53 11.71
N LYS A 70 19.54 17.48 12.47
CA LYS A 70 20.24 18.11 13.58
C LYS A 70 19.75 17.43 14.86
N ASN A 71 20.69 16.70 15.46
CA ASN A 71 20.78 16.33 16.86
C ASN A 71 19.73 15.36 17.38
N ASP A 72 20.19 14.14 17.69
CA ASP A 72 20.01 13.50 19.00
C ASP A 72 21.01 12.34 19.09
N ASP A 73 22.30 12.69 19.13
CA ASP A 73 23.42 11.77 19.42
C ASP A 73 24.12 12.19 20.73
N GLU A 74 23.31 12.45 21.76
CA GLU A 74 23.74 12.76 23.14
C GLU A 74 23.22 11.71 24.15
N THR A 75 22.22 10.90 23.79
CA THR A 75 21.63 9.90 24.69
C THR A 75 22.44 8.61 24.80
N THR A 76 23.27 8.30 23.81
CA THR A 76 24.13 7.11 23.76
C THR A 76 25.44 7.28 24.54
N LYS A 77 25.88 8.53 24.75
CA LYS A 77 27.12 8.82 25.50
C LYS A 77 26.91 8.82 27.02
N LEU A 78 25.72 9.21 27.50
CA LEU A 78 25.37 9.17 28.92
C LEU A 78 25.10 7.74 29.43
N LEU A 79 24.57 6.85 28.59
CA LEU A 79 24.32 5.46 28.98
C LEU A 79 25.60 4.62 29.12
N ASN A 80 26.65 4.94 28.35
CA ASN A 80 27.94 4.26 28.48
C ASN A 80 28.80 4.78 29.65
N GLN A 81 28.56 6.01 30.14
CA GLN A 81 29.27 6.54 31.32
C GLN A 81 28.70 6.06 32.66
N LEU A 82 27.50 5.47 32.66
CA LEU A 82 26.84 4.92 33.85
C LEU A 82 27.14 3.43 34.09
N PHE A 83 27.79 2.76 33.13
CA PHE A 83 28.14 1.33 33.24
C PHE A 83 29.61 1.05 33.62
N ASP A 84 30.47 2.08 33.67
CA ASP A 84 31.89 1.94 34.07
C ASP A 84 32.14 2.33 35.55
N PHE A 85 31.11 2.35 36.40
CA PHE A 85 31.24 2.65 37.84
C PHE A 85 30.64 1.56 38.75
N VAL A 86 30.98 0.29 38.48
CA VAL A 86 30.93 -0.84 39.42
C VAL A 86 32.25 -1.59 39.39
#